data_AF-A0A954NPR5-F1
#
_entry.id   AF-A0A954NPR5-F1
#
_cell.length_a   1.000
_cell.length_b   1.000
_cell.length_c   1.000
_cell.angle_alpha   90.00
_cell.angle_beta   90.00
_cell.angle_gamma   90.00
#
_symmetry.space_group_name_H-M   'P 1'
#
loop_
_entity.id
_entity.type
_entity.pdbx_description
1 polymer ?
#
loop_
_entity_poly.entity_id
_entity_poly.type
_entity_poly.pdbx_seq_one_letter_code
_entity_poly.pdbx_strand_id
1 'polypeptide(L)'
;MELAVVALGAVVVVGAIVGLRWHPFVALILAAGIVAACCDGAGLMVDQPRAFSRVATAFGESCRKIGLLIAFASIIGGALTASRAAERIVHALLVPFRREAAPRALVIAGFVLGIPVFFDTVFLLLIPIARGLYRQTRKHYVLVLMSIVVGGTMAHSLVPPTPGPLSVAATLGVDFRATLVAGLLIGGLAAFVGYLFAAWIDRYWPIELDPTELAAADSDSDQATRHTDEPLGAKQQAVPPVVDEQPVNPLSRPNT
;
A
#
# COMPACT_ATOMS: atom_id res chain seq x y z
N MET A 1 7.25 26.59 -24.96
CA MET A 1 5.89 26.69 -24.37
C MET A 1 5.51 25.39 -23.67
N GLU A 2 5.59 24.25 -24.38
CA GLU A 2 5.36 22.88 -23.85
C GLU A 2 5.99 22.62 -22.46
N LEU A 3 7.31 22.81 -22.30
CA LEU A 3 8.02 22.56 -21.04
C LEU A 3 7.55 23.45 -19.88
N ALA A 4 7.14 24.70 -20.18
CA ALA A 4 6.66 25.63 -19.16
C ALA A 4 5.27 25.22 -18.65
N VAL A 5 4.42 24.69 -19.53
CA VAL A 5 3.09 24.18 -19.17
C VAL A 5 3.21 22.89 -18.34
N VAL A 6 4.12 22.00 -18.71
CA VAL A 6 4.42 20.79 -17.92
C VAL A 6 4.97 21.15 -16.54
N ALA A 7 5.92 22.09 -16.47
CA ALA A 7 6.47 22.56 -15.21
C ALA A 7 5.40 23.21 -14.32
N LEU A 8 4.50 24.02 -14.90
CA LEU A 8 3.36 24.60 -14.20
C LEU A 8 2.46 23.50 -13.61
N GLY A 9 2.09 22.50 -14.42
CA GLY A 9 1.31 21.36 -13.95
C GLY A 9 1.96 20.63 -12.78
N ALA A 10 3.27 20.35 -12.88
CA ALA A 10 4.02 19.71 -11.80
C ALA A 10 4.03 20.55 -10.51
N VAL A 11 4.27 21.86 -10.61
CA VAL A 11 4.25 22.77 -9.46
C VAL A 11 2.87 22.82 -8.82
N VAL A 12 1.79 22.87 -9.61
CA VAL A 12 0.41 22.87 -9.09
C VAL A 12 0.11 21.56 -8.35
N VAL A 13 0.45 20.40 -8.92
CA VAL A 13 0.23 19.11 -8.26
C VAL A 13 1.01 19.02 -6.95
N VAL A 14 2.32 19.32 -6.99
CA VAL A 14 3.18 19.24 -5.80
C VAL A 14 2.74 20.25 -4.74
N GLY A 15 2.43 21.49 -5.13
CA GLY A 15 1.95 22.53 -4.22
C GLY A 15 0.59 22.19 -3.59
N ALA A 16 -0.33 21.62 -4.37
CA ALA A 16 -1.65 21.21 -3.87
C ALA A 16 -1.55 20.04 -2.88
N ILE A 17 -0.69 19.05 -3.15
CA ILE A 17 -0.53 17.87 -2.29
C ILE A 17 0.30 18.20 -1.05
N VAL A 18 1.46 18.84 -1.20
CA VAL A 18 2.40 19.07 -0.09
C VAL A 18 2.03 20.32 0.71
N GLY A 19 1.70 21.42 0.04
CA GLY A 19 1.38 22.68 0.69
C GLY A 19 -0.07 22.75 1.17
N LEU A 20 -1.01 22.49 0.26
CA LEU A 20 -2.46 22.61 0.52
C LEU A 20 -3.08 21.33 1.12
N ARG A 21 -2.33 20.22 1.16
CA ARG A 21 -2.74 18.91 1.72
C ARG A 21 -4.03 18.37 1.10
N TRP A 22 -4.25 18.64 -0.19
CA TRP A 22 -5.40 18.14 -0.92
C TRP A 22 -5.25 16.65 -1.24
N HIS A 23 -6.38 15.94 -1.32
CA HIS A 23 -6.39 14.55 -1.73
C HIS A 23 -5.78 14.42 -3.14
N PRO A 24 -4.84 13.48 -3.39
CA PRO A 24 -4.09 13.40 -4.64
C PRO A 24 -4.98 13.38 -5.89
N PHE A 25 -6.11 12.66 -5.81
CA PHE A 25 -7.10 12.63 -6.90
C PHE A 25 -7.63 14.02 -7.29
N VAL A 26 -8.02 14.83 -6.30
CA VAL A 26 -8.55 16.19 -6.53
C VAL A 26 -7.46 17.11 -7.08
N ALA A 27 -6.26 17.02 -6.50
CA ALA A 27 -5.10 17.79 -6.96
C ALA A 27 -4.74 17.48 -8.42
N LEU A 28 -4.77 16.22 -8.83
CA LEU A 28 -4.48 15.78 -10.20
C LEU A 28 -5.53 16.26 -11.21
N ILE A 29 -6.83 16.15 -10.89
CA ILE A 29 -7.90 16.62 -11.79
C ILE A 29 -7.84 18.13 -11.98
N LEU A 30 -7.60 18.89 -10.91
CA LEU A 30 -7.50 20.33 -10.97
C LEU A 30 -6.26 20.79 -11.75
N ALA A 31 -5.10 20.15 -11.51
CA ALA A 31 -3.90 20.43 -12.28
C ALA A 31 -4.06 20.09 -13.76
N ALA A 32 -4.70 18.96 -14.10
CA ALA A 32 -5.01 18.58 -15.48
C ALA A 32 -5.94 19.61 -16.15
N GLY A 33 -6.93 20.15 -15.43
CA GLY A 33 -7.81 21.21 -15.91
C GLY A 33 -7.06 22.53 -16.20
N ILE A 34 -6.16 22.94 -15.29
CA ILE A 34 -5.31 24.13 -15.48
C ILE A 34 -4.38 23.97 -16.68
N VAL A 35 -3.71 22.81 -16.79
CA VAL A 35 -2.82 22.49 -17.91
C VAL A 35 -3.60 22.47 -19.24
N ALA A 36 -4.79 21.86 -19.28
CA ALA A 36 -5.63 21.82 -20.46
C ALA A 36 -6.06 23.23 -20.92
N ALA A 37 -6.39 24.12 -19.98
CA ALA A 37 -6.73 25.51 -20.28
C ALA A 37 -5.54 26.31 -20.84
N CYS A 38 -4.31 26.02 -20.39
CA CYS A 38 -3.11 26.70 -20.87
C CYS A 38 -2.64 26.26 -22.28
N CYS A 39 -2.97 25.04 -22.72
CA CYS A 39 -2.53 24.52 -24.03
C CYS A 39 -3.29 25.09 -25.24
N ASP A 40 -4.52 25.58 -25.09
CA ASP A 40 -5.34 26.07 -26.21
C ASP A 40 -5.01 27.52 -26.64
N GLY A 41 -3.88 28.09 -26.17
CA GLY A 41 -3.29 29.31 -26.72
C GLY A 41 -4.01 30.63 -26.39
N ALA A 42 -5.10 30.63 -25.64
CA ALA A 42 -5.91 31.84 -25.38
C ALA A 42 -5.78 32.44 -23.96
N GLY A 43 -4.82 31.98 -23.15
CA GLY A 43 -4.78 32.36 -21.74
C GLY A 43 -5.97 31.81 -20.94
N LEU A 44 -6.13 32.25 -19.69
CA LEU A 44 -7.13 31.74 -18.72
C LEU A 44 -8.61 31.94 -19.12
N MET A 45 -8.90 32.29 -20.37
CA MET A 45 -10.22 32.65 -20.89
C MET A 45 -10.63 31.74 -22.06
N VAL A 46 -10.76 30.43 -21.78
CA VAL A 46 -11.40 29.48 -22.71
C VAL A 46 -12.60 28.85 -22.01
N ASP A 47 -13.65 28.60 -22.79
CA ASP A 47 -14.82 27.78 -22.49
C ASP A 47 -14.47 26.61 -21.55
N GLN A 48 -14.66 26.81 -20.24
CA GLN A 48 -14.48 25.79 -19.19
C GLN A 48 -15.06 24.42 -19.54
N PRO A 49 -16.22 24.29 -20.24
CA PRO A 49 -16.76 22.99 -20.60
C PRO A 49 -15.83 22.13 -21.47
N ARG A 50 -15.02 22.75 -22.34
CA ARG A 50 -14.13 22.01 -23.26
C ARG A 50 -12.90 21.45 -22.56
N ALA A 51 -12.30 22.21 -21.64
CA ALA A 51 -11.14 21.76 -20.88
C ALA A 51 -11.49 20.55 -20.00
N PHE A 52 -12.59 20.62 -19.25
CA PHE A 52 -13.06 19.49 -18.44
C PHE A 52 -13.47 18.28 -19.27
N SER A 53 -14.11 18.49 -20.43
CA SER A 53 -14.45 17.40 -21.34
C SER A 53 -13.20 16.68 -21.85
N ARG A 54 -12.13 17.39 -22.24
CA ARG A 54 -10.87 16.77 -22.67
C ARG A 54 -10.20 15.97 -21.55
N VAL A 55 -10.16 16.52 -20.34
CA VAL A 55 -9.63 15.80 -19.17
C VAL A 55 -10.45 14.52 -18.90
N ALA A 56 -11.78 14.60 -18.96
CA ALA A 56 -12.65 13.45 -18.78
C ALA A 56 -12.45 12.38 -19.87
N THR A 57 -12.30 12.78 -21.14
CA THR A 57 -12.01 11.86 -22.24
C THR A 57 -10.65 11.18 -22.06
N ALA A 58 -9.59 11.94 -21.74
CA ALA A 58 -8.25 11.39 -21.53
C ALA A 58 -8.19 10.44 -20.32
N PHE A 59 -8.88 10.80 -19.23
CA PHE A 59 -9.06 9.93 -18.07
C PHE A 59 -9.80 8.64 -18.46
N GLY A 60 -10.91 8.76 -19.19
CA GLY A 60 -11.71 7.61 -19.65
C GLY A 60 -10.96 6.65 -20.57
N GLU A 61 -10.15 7.16 -21.50
CA GLU A 61 -9.28 6.32 -22.33
C GLU A 61 -8.23 5.57 -21.50
N SER A 62 -7.65 6.23 -20.49
CA SER A 62 -6.71 5.60 -19.58
C SER A 62 -7.38 4.50 -18.75
N CYS A 63 -8.56 4.78 -18.17
CA CYS A 63 -9.37 3.79 -17.47
C CYS A 63 -9.75 2.60 -18.35
N ARG A 64 -10.05 2.81 -19.63
CA ARG A 64 -10.35 1.73 -20.57
C ARG A 64 -9.14 0.81 -20.81
N LYS A 65 -7.93 1.37 -20.87
CA LYS A 65 -6.69 0.61 -21.13
C LYS A 65 -6.24 -0.22 -19.92
N ILE A 66 -6.30 0.33 -18.70
CA ILE A 66 -5.69 -0.31 -17.52
C ILE A 66 -6.64 -0.48 -16.32
N GLY A 67 -7.83 0.12 -16.34
CA GLY A 67 -8.72 0.16 -15.17
C GLY A 67 -9.25 -1.20 -14.74
N LEU A 68 -9.61 -2.07 -15.69
CA LEU A 68 -10.09 -3.42 -15.38
C LEU A 68 -9.01 -4.29 -14.71
N LEU A 69 -7.76 -4.15 -15.18
CA LEU A 69 -6.61 -4.87 -14.61
C LEU A 69 -6.35 -4.43 -13.17
N ILE A 70 -6.37 -3.13 -12.90
CA ILE A 70 -6.19 -2.57 -11.55
C ILE A 70 -7.34 -3.02 -10.63
N ALA A 71 -8.58 -3.06 -11.12
CA ALA A 71 -9.73 -3.53 -10.33
C ALA A 71 -9.57 -4.99 -9.89
N PHE A 72 -9.22 -5.89 -10.82
CA PHE A 72 -8.96 -7.29 -10.48
C PHE A 72 -7.76 -7.46 -9.53
N ALA A 73 -6.67 -6.72 -9.77
CA ALA A 73 -5.50 -6.74 -8.88
C ALA A 73 -5.88 -6.32 -7.46
N SER A 74 -6.67 -5.25 -7.30
CA SER A 74 -7.13 -4.77 -5.99
C SER A 74 -8.04 -5.77 -5.29
N ILE A 75 -8.93 -6.46 -6.02
CA ILE A 75 -9.81 -7.50 -5.44
C ILE A 75 -8.97 -8.67 -4.93
N ILE A 76 -8.03 -9.16 -5.75
CA ILE A 76 -7.15 -10.27 -5.38
C ILE A 76 -6.24 -9.88 -4.20
N GLY A 77 -5.61 -8.71 -4.25
CA GLY A 77 -4.75 -8.20 -3.17
C GLY A 77 -5.51 -8.00 -1.86
N GLY A 78 -6.72 -7.45 -1.93
CA GLY A 78 -7.62 -7.31 -0.78
C GLY A 78 -8.03 -8.65 -0.20
N ALA A 79 -8.43 -9.62 -1.04
CA ALA A 79 -8.79 -10.96 -0.60
C ALA A 79 -7.60 -11.72 0.03
N LEU A 80 -6.40 -11.60 -0.53
CA LEU A 80 -5.17 -12.20 0.02
C LEU A 80 -4.82 -11.63 1.41
N THR A 81 -5.05 -10.34 1.60
CA THR A 81 -4.78 -9.66 2.87
C THR A 81 -5.86 -10.01 3.90
N ALA A 82 -7.15 -9.91 3.54
CA ALA A 82 -8.28 -10.19 4.43
C ALA A 82 -8.33 -11.65 4.89
N SER A 83 -7.90 -12.59 4.06
CA SER A 83 -7.86 -14.02 4.41
C SER A 83 -6.65 -14.44 5.25
N ARG A 84 -5.73 -13.52 5.58
CA ARG A 84 -4.40 -13.82 6.15
C ARG A 84 -3.57 -14.81 5.31
N ALA A 85 -3.94 -15.01 4.05
CA ALA A 85 -3.18 -15.87 3.14
C ALA A 85 -1.78 -15.28 2.90
N ALA A 86 -1.66 -13.95 2.82
CA ALA A 86 -0.38 -13.27 2.72
C ALA A 86 0.56 -13.62 3.91
N GLU A 87 0.06 -13.59 5.15
CA GLU A 87 0.83 -13.97 6.35
C GLU A 87 1.34 -15.41 6.23
N ARG A 88 0.46 -16.32 5.85
CA ARG A 88 0.78 -17.74 5.70
C ARG A 88 1.83 -17.98 4.61
N ILE A 89 1.77 -17.22 3.51
CA ILE A 89 2.77 -17.27 2.44
C ILE A 89 4.14 -16.80 2.95
N VAL A 90 4.20 -15.67 3.68
CA VAL A 90 5.47 -15.20 4.26
C VAL A 90 6.05 -16.25 5.20
N HIS A 91 5.24 -16.81 6.10
CA HIS A 91 5.69 -17.85 7.02
C HIS A 91 6.19 -19.09 6.26
N ALA A 92 5.46 -19.55 5.25
CA ALA A 92 5.86 -20.70 4.43
C ALA A 92 7.18 -20.45 3.68
N LEU A 93 7.38 -19.24 3.16
CA LEU A 93 8.63 -18.83 2.51
C LEU A 93 9.80 -18.73 3.49
N LEU A 94 9.55 -18.50 4.78
CA LEU A 94 10.59 -18.47 5.82
C LEU A 94 10.98 -19.86 6.33
N VAL A 95 10.08 -20.86 6.29
CA VAL A 95 10.36 -22.24 6.77
C VAL A 95 11.62 -22.86 6.16
N PRO A 96 11.85 -22.84 4.83
CA PRO A 96 13.03 -23.49 4.25
C PRO A 96 14.34 -22.73 4.53
N PHE A 97 14.27 -21.47 4.96
CA PHE A 97 15.47 -20.67 5.22
C PHE A 97 15.92 -20.86 6.66
N ARG A 98 17.18 -21.26 6.82
CA ARG A 98 17.86 -21.23 8.13
C ARG A 98 17.84 -19.79 8.69
N ARG A 99 17.94 -19.64 10.02
CA ARG A 99 17.94 -18.32 10.70
C ARG A 99 18.91 -17.30 10.07
N GLU A 100 20.06 -17.76 9.60
CA GLU A 100 21.08 -16.93 8.93
C GLU A 100 20.70 -16.48 7.51
N ALA A 101 19.73 -17.15 6.88
CA ALA A 101 19.26 -16.87 5.53
C ALA A 101 17.91 -16.14 5.50
N ALA A 102 17.32 -15.87 6.66
CA ALA A 102 16.03 -15.22 6.79
C ALA A 102 15.92 -13.84 6.10
N PRO A 103 16.96 -12.98 6.05
CA PRO A 103 16.90 -11.73 5.29
C PRO A 103 16.70 -11.95 3.77
N ARG A 104 17.21 -13.05 3.21
CA ARG A 104 17.01 -13.38 1.78
C ARG A 104 15.59 -13.84 1.51
N ALA A 105 15.04 -14.64 2.43
CA ALA A 105 13.65 -15.08 2.37
C ALA A 105 12.69 -13.89 2.38
N LEU A 106 12.98 -12.87 3.19
CA LEU A 106 12.17 -11.65 3.29
C LEU A 106 12.19 -10.81 2.01
N VAL A 107 13.33 -10.73 1.30
CA VAL A 107 13.38 -10.08 -0.03
C VAL A 107 12.44 -10.80 -1.00
N ILE A 108 12.53 -12.13 -1.07
CA ILE A 108 11.70 -12.94 -1.97
C ILE A 108 10.22 -12.83 -1.59
N ALA A 109 9.89 -12.91 -0.29
CA ALA A 109 8.53 -12.78 0.20
C ALA A 109 7.94 -11.40 -0.09
N GLY A 110 8.70 -10.33 0.17
CA GLY A 110 8.30 -8.96 -0.17
C GLY A 110 8.13 -8.77 -1.67
N PHE A 111 9.00 -9.35 -2.49
CA PHE A 111 8.93 -9.26 -3.94
C PHE A 111 7.71 -10.00 -4.51
N VAL A 112 7.45 -11.22 -4.04
CA VAL A 112 6.30 -12.03 -4.50
C VAL A 112 4.97 -11.44 -4.05
N LEU A 113 4.88 -10.97 -2.80
CA LEU A 113 3.65 -10.38 -2.27
C LEU A 113 3.42 -8.96 -2.75
N GLY A 114 4.48 -8.19 -3.04
CA GLY A 114 4.39 -6.82 -3.53
C GLY A 114 3.83 -6.70 -4.96
N ILE A 115 3.74 -7.82 -5.70
CA ILE A 115 3.12 -7.87 -7.02
C ILE A 115 1.58 -7.75 -6.90
N PRO A 116 0.86 -8.64 -6.18
CA PRO A 116 -0.60 -8.52 -6.03
C PRO A 116 -1.05 -7.60 -4.90
N VAL A 117 -0.26 -7.43 -3.84
CA VAL A 117 -0.61 -6.65 -2.66
C VAL A 117 0.20 -5.35 -2.67
N PHE A 118 -0.44 -4.22 -2.35
CA PHE A 118 0.22 -2.93 -2.29
C PHE A 118 1.42 -2.95 -1.33
N PHE A 119 2.46 -2.20 -1.68
CA PHE A 119 3.71 -2.15 -0.91
C PHE A 119 3.46 -1.81 0.56
N ASP A 120 2.61 -0.84 0.86
CA ASP A 120 2.36 -0.41 2.24
C ASP A 120 1.78 -1.53 3.10
N THR A 121 0.82 -2.28 2.54
CA THR A 121 0.21 -3.43 3.22
C THR A 121 1.21 -4.55 3.44
N VAL A 122 2.02 -4.88 2.42
CA VAL A 122 3.09 -5.89 2.54
C VAL A 122 4.14 -5.45 3.56
N PHE A 123 4.55 -4.19 3.53
CA PHE A 123 5.51 -3.63 4.47
C PHE A 123 5.01 -3.76 5.91
N LEU A 124 3.78 -3.33 6.20
CA LEU A 124 3.16 -3.49 7.52
C LEU A 124 3.03 -4.95 7.95
N LEU A 125 2.77 -5.87 7.01
CA LEU A 125 2.70 -7.30 7.27
C LEU A 125 4.05 -7.91 7.66
N LEU A 126 5.14 -7.50 7.01
CA LEU A 126 6.47 -8.05 7.25
C LEU A 126 7.18 -7.41 8.45
N ILE A 127 6.79 -6.20 8.89
CA ILE A 127 7.33 -5.56 10.11
C ILE A 127 7.26 -6.46 11.36
N PRO A 128 6.10 -7.03 11.76
CA PRO A 128 6.04 -7.89 12.96
C PRO A 128 6.91 -9.14 12.81
N ILE A 129 6.99 -9.69 11.59
CA ILE A 129 7.83 -10.84 11.27
C ILE A 129 9.32 -10.47 11.41
N ALA A 130 9.72 -9.29 10.93
CA ALA A 130 11.08 -8.76 11.10
C ALA A 130 11.45 -8.58 12.57
N ARG A 131 10.55 -8.01 13.38
CA ARG A 131 10.77 -7.83 14.82
C ARG A 131 10.87 -9.18 15.54
N GLY A 132 10.01 -10.14 15.20
CA GLY A 132 10.07 -11.51 15.72
C GLY A 132 11.38 -12.22 15.37
N LEU A 133 11.86 -12.05 14.15
CA LEU A 133 13.16 -12.59 13.71
C LEU A 133 14.32 -11.96 14.49
N TYR A 134 14.28 -10.65 14.69
CA TYR A 134 15.30 -9.93 15.46
C TYR A 134 15.35 -10.36 16.93
N ARG A 135 14.22 -10.62 17.58
CA ARG A 135 14.21 -11.16 18.96
C ARG A 135 14.97 -12.48 19.08
N GLN A 136 14.90 -13.33 18.04
CA GLN A 136 15.54 -14.64 18.05
C GLN A 136 17.01 -14.63 17.62
N THR A 137 17.40 -13.70 16.73
CA THR A 137 18.76 -13.62 16.18
C THR A 137 19.62 -12.55 16.85
N ARG A 138 19.02 -11.51 17.42
CA ARG A 138 19.66 -10.34 18.06
C ARG A 138 20.72 -9.67 17.19
N LYS A 139 20.67 -9.86 15.87
CA LYS A 139 21.66 -9.37 14.90
C LYS A 139 20.97 -8.87 13.64
N HIS A 140 21.58 -7.88 12.99
CA HIS A 140 21.24 -7.43 11.63
C HIS A 140 19.79 -6.95 11.43
N TYR A 141 19.23 -6.16 12.36
CA TYR A 141 17.87 -5.61 12.20
C TYR A 141 17.75 -4.73 10.95
N VAL A 142 18.78 -3.91 10.69
CA VAL A 142 18.85 -3.03 9.52
C VAL A 142 18.79 -3.85 8.24
N LEU A 143 19.57 -4.93 8.14
CA LEU A 143 19.51 -5.84 7.01
C LEU A 143 18.12 -6.42 6.78
N VAL A 144 17.45 -6.86 7.85
CA VAL A 144 16.10 -7.43 7.79
C VAL A 144 15.08 -6.41 7.29
N LEU A 145 15.10 -5.18 7.82
CA LEU A 145 14.17 -4.13 7.42
C LEU A 145 14.44 -3.66 5.98
N MET A 146 15.71 -3.45 5.62
CA MET A 146 16.11 -3.10 4.27
C MET A 146 15.75 -4.20 3.27
N SER A 147 15.90 -5.47 3.63
CA SER A 147 15.45 -6.60 2.80
C SER A 147 13.96 -6.52 2.44
N ILE A 148 13.11 -6.15 3.41
CA ILE A 148 11.66 -6.01 3.18
C ILE A 148 11.39 -4.84 2.24
N VAL A 149 11.99 -3.68 2.51
CA VAL A 149 11.81 -2.48 1.69
C VAL A 149 12.29 -2.74 0.27
N VAL A 150 13.50 -3.28 0.08
CA VAL A 150 14.05 -3.60 -1.24
C VAL A 150 13.14 -4.58 -1.99
N GLY A 151 12.75 -5.69 -1.37
CA GLY A 151 11.89 -6.68 -2.02
C GLY A 151 10.55 -6.09 -2.47
N GLY A 152 9.85 -5.41 -1.55
CA GLY A 152 8.54 -4.84 -1.81
C GLY A 152 8.57 -3.65 -2.78
N THR A 153 9.48 -2.70 -2.61
CA THR A 153 9.55 -1.49 -3.45
C THR A 153 9.97 -1.81 -4.88
N MET A 154 10.88 -2.77 -5.08
CA MET A 154 11.30 -3.19 -6.43
C MET A 154 10.16 -3.89 -7.17
N ALA A 155 9.41 -4.78 -6.49
CA ALA A 155 8.22 -5.39 -7.09
C ALA A 155 7.18 -4.33 -7.45
N HIS A 156 6.84 -3.45 -6.51
CA HIS A 156 5.81 -2.42 -6.70
C HIS A 156 6.16 -1.42 -7.82
N SER A 157 7.45 -1.08 -7.97
CA SER A 157 7.88 -0.03 -8.91
C SER A 157 8.23 -0.55 -10.31
N LEU A 158 8.60 -1.83 -10.46
CA LEU A 158 9.15 -2.37 -11.70
C LEU A 158 8.31 -3.47 -12.33
N VAL A 159 7.47 -4.17 -11.57
CA VAL A 159 6.65 -5.28 -12.08
C VAL A 159 5.24 -4.78 -12.40
N PRO A 160 4.74 -4.94 -13.64
CA PRO A 160 3.34 -4.69 -13.99
C PRO A 160 2.45 -5.71 -13.26
N PRO A 161 1.76 -5.31 -12.19
CA PRO A 161 0.36 -4.92 -12.33
C PRO A 161 0.06 -3.57 -11.65
N THR A 162 1.10 -2.84 -11.23
CA THR A 162 0.98 -1.52 -10.63
C THR A 162 0.75 -0.43 -11.69
N PRO A 163 -0.02 0.63 -11.35
CA PRO A 163 -0.47 1.61 -12.33
C PRO A 163 0.67 2.37 -13.01
N GLY A 164 1.82 2.57 -12.34
CA GLY A 164 2.97 3.27 -12.90
C GLY A 164 3.59 2.55 -14.11
N PRO A 165 4.18 1.35 -13.93
CA PRO A 165 4.70 0.54 -15.02
C PRO A 165 3.67 0.25 -16.11
N LEU A 166 2.42 0.00 -15.73
CA LEU A 166 1.32 -0.22 -16.68
C LEU A 166 1.03 1.03 -17.52
N SER A 167 1.04 2.21 -16.92
CA SER A 167 0.81 3.45 -17.65
C SER A 167 1.90 3.70 -18.69
N VAL A 168 3.16 3.43 -18.35
CA VAL A 168 4.28 3.57 -19.30
C VAL A 168 4.16 2.56 -20.45
N ALA A 169 3.87 1.30 -20.14
CA ALA A 169 3.66 0.26 -21.15
C ALA A 169 2.49 0.58 -22.09
N ALA A 170 1.38 1.08 -21.54
CA ALA A 170 0.20 1.48 -22.30
C ALA A 170 0.45 2.70 -23.21
N THR A 171 1.33 3.62 -22.80
CA THR A 171 1.74 4.76 -23.63
C THR A 171 2.72 4.35 -24.73
N LEU A 172 3.65 3.45 -24.44
CA LEU A 172 4.62 2.93 -25.43
C LEU A 172 4.00 1.90 -26.39
N GLY A 173 2.79 1.41 -26.12
CA GLY A 173 2.13 0.38 -26.93
C GLY A 173 2.82 -0.98 -26.86
N VAL A 174 3.54 -1.27 -25.78
CA VAL A 174 4.24 -2.55 -25.58
C VAL A 174 3.27 -3.58 -25.00
N ASP A 175 3.36 -4.81 -25.49
CA ASP A 175 2.55 -5.91 -24.99
C ASP A 175 2.73 -6.12 -23.48
N PHE A 176 1.62 -6.35 -22.79
CA PHE A 176 1.61 -6.62 -21.35
C PHE A 176 2.51 -7.81 -20.99
N ARG A 177 2.49 -8.88 -21.80
CA ARG A 177 3.30 -10.08 -21.58
C ARG A 177 4.80 -9.78 -21.63
N ALA A 178 5.24 -8.98 -22.61
CA ALA A 178 6.64 -8.61 -22.74
C ALA A 178 7.09 -7.72 -21.58
N THR A 179 6.24 -6.75 -21.22
CA THR A 179 6.49 -5.84 -20.09
C THR A 179 6.54 -6.60 -18.76
N LEU A 180 5.67 -7.59 -18.57
CA LEU A 180 5.63 -8.42 -17.36
C LEU A 180 6.93 -9.21 -17.18
N VAL A 181 7.39 -9.88 -18.24
CA VAL A 181 8.64 -10.65 -18.20
C VAL A 181 9.84 -9.72 -17.99
N ALA A 182 9.90 -8.60 -18.71
CA ALA A 182 10.96 -7.61 -18.56
C ALA A 182 10.98 -7.03 -17.14
N GLY A 183 9.82 -6.65 -16.60
CA GLY A 183 9.66 -6.12 -15.25
C GLY A 183 10.05 -7.13 -14.17
N LEU A 184 9.71 -8.41 -14.35
CA LEU A 184 10.10 -9.47 -13.41
C LEU A 184 11.62 -9.70 -13.41
N LEU A 185 12.25 -9.72 -14.59
CA LEU A 185 13.69 -9.89 -14.72
C LEU A 185 14.47 -8.70 -14.17
N ILE A 186 14.11 -7.49 -14.57
CA ILE A 186 14.76 -6.25 -14.14
C ILE A 186 14.47 -6.01 -12.65
N GLY A 187 13.23 -6.22 -12.20
CA GLY A 187 12.83 -6.11 -10.80
C GLY A 187 13.54 -7.11 -9.90
N GLY A 188 13.67 -8.37 -10.34
CA GLY A 188 14.43 -9.39 -9.62
C GLY A 188 15.92 -9.06 -9.52
N LEU A 189 16.51 -8.57 -10.62
CA LEU A 189 17.91 -8.10 -10.62
C LEU A 189 18.10 -6.89 -9.70
N ALA A 190 17.19 -5.92 -9.75
CA ALA A 190 17.23 -4.73 -8.90
C ALA A 190 17.05 -5.09 -7.42
N ALA A 191 16.17 -6.04 -7.09
CA ALA A 191 16.00 -6.56 -5.74
C ALA A 191 17.27 -7.28 -5.26
N PHE A 192 17.94 -8.03 -6.12
CA PHE A 192 19.21 -8.68 -5.80
C PHE A 192 20.33 -7.66 -5.52
N VAL A 193 20.47 -6.64 -6.38
CA VAL A 193 21.45 -5.55 -6.18
C VAL A 193 21.13 -4.75 -4.91
N GLY A 194 19.86 -4.45 -4.67
CA GLY A 194 19.41 -3.77 -3.45
C GLY A 194 19.68 -4.59 -2.19
N TYR A 195 19.56 -5.91 -2.25
CA TYR A 195 19.93 -6.80 -1.13
C TYR A 195 21.43 -6.78 -0.86
N LEU A 196 22.27 -6.81 -1.91
CA LEU A 196 23.72 -6.67 -1.76
C LEU A 196 24.09 -5.33 -1.13
N PHE A 197 23.42 -4.26 -1.52
CA PHE A 197 23.59 -2.94 -0.92
C PHE A 197 23.15 -2.90 0.54
N ALA A 198 22.03 -3.54 0.89
CA ALA A 198 21.59 -3.67 2.27
C ALA A 198 22.60 -4.45 3.14
N ALA A 199 23.15 -5.54 2.61
CA ALA A 199 24.20 -6.33 3.27
C ALA A 199 25.50 -5.52 3.43
N TRP A 200 25.80 -4.65 2.48
CA TRP A 200 26.93 -3.74 2.58
C TRP A 200 26.71 -2.70 3.69
N ILE A 201 25.59 -1.98 3.69
CA ILE A 201 25.27 -0.97 4.73
C ILE A 201 25.27 -1.56 6.13
N ASP A 202 24.66 -2.73 6.31
CA ASP A 202 24.57 -3.37 7.62
C ASP A 202 25.95 -3.67 8.23
N ARG A 203 26.97 -3.88 7.39
CA ARG A 203 28.37 -4.02 7.84
C ARG A 203 28.99 -2.70 8.30
N TYR A 204 28.53 -1.56 7.78
CA TYR A 204 29.04 -0.23 8.15
C TYR A 204 28.29 0.39 9.33
N TRP A 205 26.99 0.09 9.48
CA TRP A 205 26.13 0.61 10.55
C TRP A 205 25.39 -0.53 11.28
N PRO A 206 26.06 -1.26 12.18
CA PRO A 206 25.39 -2.23 13.05
C PRO A 206 24.58 -1.48 14.10
N ILE A 207 23.35 -1.12 13.74
CA ILE A 207 22.39 -0.53 14.70
C ILE A 207 21.81 -1.69 15.50
N GLU A 208 22.25 -1.82 16.75
CA GLU A 208 21.62 -2.67 17.75
C GLU A 208 20.41 -1.91 18.30
N LEU A 209 19.20 -2.44 18.08
CA LEU A 209 18.00 -1.87 18.70
C LEU A 209 17.99 -2.25 20.18
N ASP A 210 17.80 -1.23 21.02
CA ASP A 210 17.55 -1.44 22.43
C ASP A 210 16.21 -2.19 22.60
N PRO A 211 16.17 -3.32 23.34
CA PRO A 211 14.95 -4.08 23.58
C PRO A 211 13.77 -3.25 24.11
N THR A 212 14.03 -2.11 24.74
CA THR A 212 13.01 -1.18 25.25
C THR A 212 12.28 -0.44 24.11
N GLU A 213 13.01 -0.02 23.07
CA GLU A 213 12.42 0.64 21.89
C GLU A 213 11.63 -0.35 21.02
N LEU A 214 12.09 -1.60 20.95
CA LEU A 214 11.38 -2.67 20.24
C LEU A 214 10.04 -3.02 20.90
N ALA A 215 9.95 -2.94 22.23
CA ALA A 215 8.73 -3.17 22.99
C ALA A 215 7.71 -2.02 22.85
N ALA A 216 8.19 -0.78 22.84
CA ALA A 216 7.36 0.40 22.59
C ALA A 216 6.79 0.42 21.16
N ALA A 217 7.61 0.05 20.16
CA ALA A 217 7.19 0.02 18.76
C ALA A 217 6.17 -1.09 18.45
N ASP A 218 6.19 -2.21 19.20
CA ASP A 218 5.21 -3.30 19.10
C ASP A 218 3.84 -2.91 19.66
N SER A 219 3.82 -2.18 20.77
CA SER A 219 2.57 -1.73 21.40
C SER A 219 1.82 -0.72 20.53
N ASP A 220 2.55 0.09 19.76
CA ASP A 220 1.99 1.05 18.80
C ASP A 220 1.42 0.37 17.53
N SER A 221 2.12 -0.65 17.02
CA SER A 221 1.62 -1.45 15.88
C SER A 221 0.41 -2.31 16.24
N ASP A 222 0.35 -2.88 17.45
CA ASP A 222 -0.80 -3.66 17.93
C ASP A 222 -2.06 -2.77 18.08
N GLN A 223 -1.88 -1.51 18.51
CA GLN A 223 -2.98 -0.54 18.61
C GLN A 223 -3.47 -0.09 17.22
N ALA A 224 -2.58 0.15 16.26
CA ALA A 224 -2.95 0.49 14.89
C ALA A 224 -3.70 -0.66 14.16
N THR A 225 -3.32 -1.91 14.44
CA THR A 225 -3.99 -3.09 13.87
C THR A 225 -5.40 -3.27 14.47
N ARG A 226 -5.56 -3.07 15.79
CA ARG A 226 -6.88 -3.13 16.46
C ARG A 226 -7.86 -2.03 16.02
N HIS A 227 -7.37 -0.86 15.65
CA HIS A 227 -8.24 0.24 15.16
C HIS A 227 -8.83 -0.02 13.76
N THR A 228 -8.24 -0.92 12.98
CA THR A 228 -8.74 -1.29 11.65
C THR A 228 -9.77 -2.43 11.73
N ASP A 229 -9.71 -3.21 12.81
CA ASP A 229 -10.59 -4.36 13.07
C ASP A 229 -11.82 -4.01 13.95
N GLU A 230 -12.05 -2.74 14.33
CA GLU A 230 -13.31 -2.34 14.99
C GLU A 230 -14.43 -2.31 13.93
N PRO A 231 -15.35 -3.29 13.89
CA PRO A 231 -16.48 -3.19 12.98
C PRO A 231 -17.30 -1.96 13.37
N LEU A 232 -17.63 -1.14 12.38
CA LEU A 232 -18.54 0.03 12.44
C LEU A 232 -19.94 -0.26 13.02
N GLY A 233 -20.20 -1.43 13.60
CA GLY A 233 -21.44 -1.82 14.27
C GLY A 233 -21.37 -1.95 15.79
N ALA A 234 -20.19 -1.89 16.43
CA ALA A 234 -20.07 -2.17 17.86
C ALA A 234 -20.58 -1.04 18.78
N LYS A 235 -20.77 0.20 18.27
CA LYS A 235 -21.34 1.32 19.04
C LYS A 235 -22.87 1.43 18.99
N GLN A 236 -23.56 0.52 18.28
CA GLN A 236 -25.00 0.61 18.07
C GLN A 236 -25.80 -0.52 18.73
N GLN A 237 -25.15 -1.36 19.53
CA GLN A 237 -25.77 -2.45 20.27
C GLN A 237 -25.61 -2.27 21.80
N ALA A 238 -25.95 -1.07 22.28
CA ALA A 238 -26.36 -0.89 23.67
C ALA A 238 -27.88 -0.84 23.71
N VAL A 239 -28.52 -2.00 23.50
CA VAL A 239 -29.92 -2.17 23.91
C VAL A 239 -29.90 -2.20 25.44
N PRO A 240 -30.59 -1.28 26.15
CA PRO A 240 -30.61 -1.32 27.60
C PRO A 240 -31.22 -2.67 28.06
N PRO A 241 -30.76 -3.22 29.20
CA PRO A 241 -31.23 -4.52 29.66
C PRO A 241 -32.75 -4.46 29.84
N VAL A 242 -33.44 -5.41 29.20
CA VAL A 242 -34.86 -5.66 29.43
C VAL A 242 -35.00 -6.04 30.91
N VAL A 243 -35.74 -5.23 31.65
CA VAL A 243 -36.12 -5.51 33.04
C VAL A 243 -36.98 -6.78 33.01
N ASP A 244 -36.49 -7.82 33.66
CA ASP A 244 -37.16 -9.11 33.81
C ASP A 244 -38.40 -8.89 34.71
N GLU A 245 -39.59 -8.76 34.12
CA GLU A 245 -40.84 -8.73 34.87
C GLU A 245 -41.08 -10.11 35.48
N GLN A 246 -40.86 -10.21 36.79
CA GLN A 246 -41.21 -11.38 37.60
C GLN A 246 -42.69 -11.74 37.42
N PRO A 247 -43.05 -13.03 37.22
CA PRO A 247 -44.45 -13.42 37.08
C PRO A 247 -45.20 -13.22 38.39
N VAL A 248 -46.21 -12.36 38.37
CA VAL A 248 -47.11 -12.10 39.50
C VAL A 248 -47.87 -13.37 39.86
N ASN A 249 -47.61 -13.92 41.05
CA ASN A 249 -48.31 -15.08 41.61
C ASN A 249 -49.73 -14.68 42.09
N PRO A 250 -50.83 -15.20 41.50
CA PRO A 250 -52.18 -14.74 41.80
C PRO A 250 -52.77 -15.19 43.15
N LEU A 251 -52.03 -15.93 44.00
CA LEU A 251 -52.59 -16.61 45.18
C LEU A 251 -52.22 -16.03 46.55
N SER A 252 -51.78 -14.78 46.64
CA SER A 252 -51.62 -14.09 47.93
C SER A 252 -52.69 -13.02 48.14
N ARG A 253 -53.90 -13.44 48.54
CA ARG A 253 -54.84 -12.53 49.21
C ARG A 253 -54.59 -12.61 50.73
N PRO A 254 -54.21 -11.51 51.39
CA PRO A 254 -54.29 -11.46 52.84
C PRO A 254 -55.75 -11.39 53.28
N ASN A 255 -56.07 -12.23 54.27
CA ASN A 255 -57.29 -12.23 55.03
C ASN A 255 -57.18 -11.08 56.05
N THR A 256 -57.95 -10.01 55.87
CA THR A 256 -58.43 -8.98 56.83
C THR A 256 -58.65 -7.64 56.12
#